data_AF-A0AAW6J8Z5-F1
#
_entry.id   AF-A0AAW6J8Z5-F1
#
_cell.length_a   1.000
_cell.length_b   1.000
_cell.length_c   1.000
_cell.angle_alpha   90.00
_cell.angle_beta   90.00
_cell.angle_gamma   90.00
#
_symmetry.space_group_name_H-M   'P 1'
#
loop_
_entity.id
_entity.type
_entity.pdbx_description
1 polymer ?
#
loop_
_entity_poly.entity_id
_entity_poly.type
_entity_poly.pdbx_seq_one_letter_code
_entity_poly.pdbx_strand_id
1 'polypeptide(L)'
;MALRSINSHNEKDFLINNFLRGFNKCDYVWIAWNLDNEDNHPQRYLLDFFNKYSSFELLYEYIKNTLLTFEEESLNLIIDKYNNKKEKYLLKTDLNSLKTSHRLCWFLVNRFSSEHRISLITGSRTYKQIHNPYIFFLVIIFIYKEKLGGVDEIDLVLNKYIADYREIKNERKNLEKYINNKDFTEWSVNYIDKNFRYSVFPKIHIDTHELHQEYIYAYFDDLYIYNEEKYINDLNKLKKAWQQNVFRRKNKDNPKKSYHLPLKKESKKFLEKLAHFKNISETEVLEKLINEAYKKEMCNEKGKANY
;
A
#
# COMPACT_ATOMS: atom_id res chain seq x y z
N MET A 1 -23.86 -51.21 2.94
CA MET A 1 -23.92 -49.80 3.40
C MET A 1 -22.88 -48.90 2.71
N ALA A 2 -21.62 -49.33 2.54
CA ALA A 2 -20.57 -48.51 1.88
C ALA A 2 -20.89 -48.06 0.43
N LEU A 3 -21.54 -48.89 -0.40
CA LEU A 3 -21.89 -48.52 -1.78
C LEU A 3 -22.95 -47.41 -1.88
N ARG A 4 -23.89 -47.33 -0.92
CA ARG A 4 -24.91 -46.28 -0.88
C ARG A 4 -24.33 -44.93 -0.42
N SER A 5 -23.40 -44.94 0.55
CA SER A 5 -22.74 -43.70 0.98
C SER A 5 -21.80 -43.15 -0.09
N ILE A 6 -21.11 -44.01 -0.86
CA ILE A 6 -20.26 -43.58 -1.98
C ILE A 6 -21.09 -42.92 -3.09
N ASN A 7 -22.23 -43.51 -3.46
CA ASN A 7 -23.12 -42.92 -4.47
C ASN A 7 -23.72 -41.57 -4.01
N SER A 8 -24.20 -41.49 -2.77
CA SER A 8 -24.75 -40.24 -2.21
C SER A 8 -23.69 -39.12 -2.12
N HIS A 9 -22.45 -39.45 -1.78
CA HIS A 9 -21.36 -38.47 -1.75
C HIS A 9 -21.02 -37.95 -3.15
N ASN A 10 -20.97 -38.84 -4.15
CA ASN A 10 -20.72 -38.47 -5.55
C ASN A 10 -21.86 -37.61 -6.14
N GLU A 11 -23.11 -37.88 -5.75
CA GLU A 11 -24.28 -37.09 -6.15
C GLU A 11 -24.26 -35.68 -5.54
N LYS A 12 -23.94 -35.55 -4.25
CA LYS A 12 -23.76 -34.25 -3.59
C LYS A 12 -22.61 -33.45 -4.20
N ASP A 13 -21.47 -34.08 -4.47
CA ASP A 13 -20.34 -33.40 -5.09
C ASP A 13 -20.71 -32.85 -6.48
N PHE A 14 -21.39 -33.66 -7.29
CA PHE A 14 -21.88 -33.25 -8.60
C PHE A 14 -22.86 -32.07 -8.51
N LEU A 15 -23.81 -32.13 -7.57
CA LEU A 15 -24.78 -31.06 -7.32
C LEU A 15 -24.09 -29.74 -6.95
N ILE A 16 -23.15 -29.78 -6.00
CA ILE A 16 -22.39 -28.61 -5.55
C ILE A 16 -21.57 -28.02 -6.71
N ASN A 17 -20.90 -28.87 -7.49
CA ASN A 17 -20.11 -28.41 -8.63
C ASN A 17 -20.97 -27.74 -9.70
N ASN A 18 -22.17 -28.27 -9.98
CA ASN A 18 -23.11 -27.65 -10.91
C ASN A 18 -23.67 -26.34 -10.38
N PHE A 19 -24.01 -26.27 -9.09
CA PHE A 19 -24.40 -25.02 -8.43
C PHE A 19 -23.32 -23.95 -8.60
N LEU A 20 -22.06 -24.25 -8.27
CA LEU A 20 -20.95 -23.29 -8.33
C LEU A 20 -20.56 -22.88 -9.77
N ARG A 21 -20.84 -23.71 -10.77
CA ARG A 21 -20.72 -23.35 -12.20
C ARG A 21 -21.73 -22.28 -12.61
N GLY A 22 -22.84 -22.15 -11.88
CA GLY A 22 -23.83 -21.09 -12.09
C GLY A 22 -23.36 -19.69 -11.69
N PHE A 23 -22.19 -19.54 -11.09
CA PHE A 23 -21.66 -18.29 -10.56
C PHE A 23 -20.32 -17.91 -11.18
N ASN A 24 -20.07 -16.61 -11.28
CA ASN A 24 -18.73 -16.11 -11.60
C ASN A 24 -17.81 -16.32 -10.40
N LYS A 25 -16.51 -16.49 -10.65
CA LYS A 25 -15.52 -16.67 -9.56
C LYS A 25 -15.53 -15.53 -8.54
N CYS A 26 -15.81 -14.30 -8.98
CA CYS A 26 -15.92 -13.14 -8.09
C CYS A 26 -17.04 -13.31 -7.04
N ASP A 27 -18.12 -13.99 -7.41
CA ASP A 27 -19.28 -14.19 -6.55
C ASP A 27 -18.96 -15.12 -5.37
N TYR A 28 -17.87 -15.90 -5.46
CA TYR A 28 -17.44 -16.78 -4.37
C TYR A 28 -17.10 -16.01 -3.10
N VAL A 29 -16.74 -14.72 -3.20
CA VAL A 29 -16.57 -13.85 -2.02
C VAL A 29 -17.88 -13.69 -1.26
N TRP A 30 -18.98 -13.42 -1.98
CA TRP A 30 -20.31 -13.32 -1.39
C TRP A 30 -20.79 -14.67 -0.86
N ILE A 31 -20.61 -15.75 -1.63
CA ILE A 31 -21.07 -17.09 -1.22
C ILE A 31 -20.36 -17.54 0.06
N ALA A 32 -19.02 -17.49 0.07
CA ALA A 32 -18.20 -17.91 1.20
C ALA A 32 -18.58 -17.15 2.47
N TRP A 33 -18.73 -15.82 2.39
CA TRP A 33 -19.08 -15.02 3.56
C TRP A 33 -20.49 -15.31 4.07
N ASN A 34 -21.47 -15.55 3.20
CA ASN A 34 -22.83 -15.87 3.66
C ASN A 34 -22.92 -17.27 4.29
N LEU A 35 -22.08 -18.22 3.87
CA LEU A 35 -22.01 -19.54 4.51
C LEU A 35 -21.32 -19.49 5.87
N ASP A 36 -20.38 -18.56 6.04
CA ASP A 36 -19.59 -18.42 7.28
C ASP A 36 -20.29 -17.51 8.31
N ASN A 37 -20.93 -16.42 7.88
CA ASN A 37 -21.45 -15.37 8.76
C ASN A 37 -22.85 -15.65 9.33
N GLU A 38 -23.16 -16.90 9.66
CA GLU A 38 -24.39 -17.22 10.43
C GLU A 38 -24.25 -16.79 11.91
N ASP A 39 -23.04 -16.51 12.39
CA ASP A 39 -22.70 -16.31 13.81
C ASP A 39 -22.36 -14.86 14.26
N ASN A 40 -22.73 -13.82 13.50
CA ASN A 40 -22.52 -12.39 13.87
C ASN A 40 -21.07 -12.06 14.30
N HIS A 41 -20.10 -12.34 13.44
CA HIS A 41 -18.69 -12.17 13.78
C HIS A 41 -18.22 -10.70 13.84
N PRO A 42 -17.20 -10.38 14.67
CA PRO A 42 -16.60 -9.04 14.69
C PRO A 42 -15.88 -8.73 13.36
N GLN A 43 -15.78 -7.46 13.00
CA GLN A 43 -15.19 -7.03 11.73
C GLN A 43 -13.75 -7.51 11.49
N ARG A 44 -12.96 -7.73 12.55
CA ARG A 44 -11.61 -8.29 12.42
C ARG A 44 -11.63 -9.70 11.80
N TYR A 45 -12.63 -10.49 12.14
CA TYR A 45 -12.77 -11.85 11.65
C TYR A 45 -13.03 -11.87 10.14
N LEU A 46 -13.77 -10.89 9.59
CA LEU A 46 -13.91 -10.71 8.13
C LEU A 46 -12.54 -10.57 7.46
N LEU A 47 -11.64 -9.76 8.04
CA LEU A 47 -10.30 -9.56 7.50
C LEU A 47 -9.49 -10.87 7.57
N ASP A 48 -9.51 -11.55 8.71
CA ASP A 48 -8.82 -12.83 8.97
C ASP A 48 -9.29 -13.91 7.98
N PHE A 49 -10.60 -14.01 7.77
CA PHE A 49 -11.23 -14.93 6.84
C PHE A 49 -10.71 -14.74 5.41
N PHE A 50 -10.80 -13.51 4.87
CA PHE A 50 -10.40 -13.25 3.48
C PHE A 50 -8.89 -13.19 3.26
N ASN A 51 -8.10 -13.06 4.32
CA ASN A 51 -6.66 -13.22 4.23
C ASN A 51 -6.24 -14.70 4.23
N LYS A 52 -7.00 -15.57 4.93
CA LYS A 52 -6.85 -17.03 4.86
C LYS A 52 -7.31 -17.58 3.50
N TYR A 53 -8.46 -17.14 3.02
CA TYR A 53 -9.04 -17.55 1.73
C TYR A 53 -8.80 -16.50 0.65
N SER A 54 -7.51 -16.20 0.39
CA SER A 54 -7.07 -15.08 -0.43
C SER A 54 -7.04 -15.34 -1.95
N SER A 55 -7.60 -16.45 -2.43
CA SER A 55 -7.72 -16.75 -3.86
C SER A 55 -9.07 -17.39 -4.18
N PHE A 56 -9.45 -17.40 -5.45
CA PHE A 56 -10.71 -18.02 -5.88
C PHE A 56 -10.68 -19.53 -5.71
N GLU A 57 -9.52 -20.16 -5.86
CA GLU A 57 -9.33 -21.58 -5.61
C GLU A 57 -9.54 -21.89 -4.13
N LEU A 58 -8.97 -21.09 -3.22
CA LEU A 58 -9.16 -21.28 -1.78
C LEU A 58 -10.61 -21.01 -1.34
N LEU A 59 -11.27 -20.01 -1.92
CA LEU A 59 -12.69 -19.73 -1.66
C LEU A 59 -13.58 -20.86 -2.19
N TYR A 60 -13.29 -21.37 -3.38
CA TYR A 60 -14.02 -22.51 -3.95
C TYR A 60 -13.90 -23.74 -3.05
N GLU A 61 -12.68 -24.09 -2.62
CA GLU A 61 -12.44 -25.20 -1.70
C GLU A 61 -13.17 -25.00 -0.37
N TYR A 62 -13.15 -23.78 0.18
CA TYR A 62 -13.91 -23.45 1.38
C TYR A 62 -15.40 -23.71 1.20
N ILE A 63 -16.00 -23.09 0.17
CA ILE A 63 -17.43 -23.22 -0.12
C ILE A 63 -17.81 -24.69 -0.33
N LYS A 64 -17.03 -25.41 -1.13
CA LYS A 64 -17.28 -26.81 -1.44
C LYS A 64 -17.25 -27.67 -0.19
N ASN A 65 -16.20 -27.55 0.63
CA ASN A 65 -16.07 -28.32 1.86
C ASN A 65 -17.18 -27.99 2.86
N THR A 66 -17.55 -26.71 2.98
CA THR A 66 -18.67 -26.29 3.85
C THR A 66 -20.01 -26.83 3.35
N LEU A 67 -20.29 -26.79 2.05
CA LEU A 67 -21.54 -27.34 1.50
C LEU A 67 -21.64 -28.86 1.65
N LEU A 68 -20.51 -29.57 1.58
CA LEU A 68 -20.47 -31.03 1.78
C LEU A 68 -20.85 -31.46 3.21
N THR A 69 -20.77 -30.58 4.21
CA THR A 69 -21.16 -30.90 5.59
C THR A 69 -22.68 -30.89 5.80
N PHE A 70 -23.45 -30.29 4.89
CA PHE A 70 -24.91 -30.20 5.04
C PHE A 70 -25.61 -31.51 4.65
N GLU A 71 -26.73 -31.78 5.31
CA GLU A 71 -27.69 -32.79 4.88
C GLU A 71 -28.31 -32.39 3.53
N GLU A 72 -28.79 -33.37 2.76
CA GLU A 72 -29.23 -33.16 1.38
C GLU A 72 -30.41 -32.17 1.26
N GLU A 73 -31.38 -32.27 2.18
CA GLU A 73 -32.51 -31.34 2.24
C GLU A 73 -32.04 -29.90 2.52
N SER A 74 -31.15 -29.72 3.50
CA SER A 74 -30.58 -28.41 3.82
C SER A 74 -29.74 -27.84 2.67
N LEU A 75 -28.98 -28.70 1.99
CA LEU A 75 -28.16 -28.32 0.83
C LEU A 75 -29.04 -27.77 -0.30
N ASN A 76 -30.14 -28.44 -0.63
CA ASN A 76 -31.08 -27.98 -1.65
C ASN A 76 -31.69 -26.61 -1.28
N LEU A 77 -32.10 -26.44 -0.02
CA LEU A 77 -32.62 -25.16 0.47
C LEU A 77 -31.59 -24.02 0.37
N ILE A 78 -30.31 -24.30 0.68
CA ILE A 78 -29.22 -23.33 0.53
C ILE A 78 -29.02 -22.99 -0.95
N ILE A 79 -28.96 -23.98 -1.83
CA ILE A 79 -28.78 -23.78 -3.28
C ILE A 79 -29.91 -22.88 -3.83
N ASP A 80 -31.16 -23.18 -3.50
CA ASP A 80 -32.32 -22.41 -3.95
C ASP A 80 -32.29 -20.97 -3.41
N LYS A 81 -31.96 -20.80 -2.12
CA LYS A 81 -31.80 -19.49 -1.48
C LYS A 81 -30.77 -18.63 -2.22
N TYR A 82 -29.66 -19.20 -2.67
CA TYR A 82 -28.58 -18.47 -3.30
C TYR A 82 -28.88 -18.16 -4.77
N ASN A 83 -29.48 -19.13 -5.49
CA ASN A 83 -29.96 -18.92 -6.86
C ASN A 83 -30.99 -17.80 -6.93
N ASN A 84 -31.94 -17.75 -5.99
CA ASN A 84 -32.96 -16.69 -5.93
C ASN A 84 -32.39 -15.31 -5.61
N LYS A 85 -31.24 -15.25 -4.91
CA LYS A 85 -30.57 -13.99 -4.58
C LYS A 85 -29.65 -13.47 -5.69
N LYS A 86 -29.38 -14.27 -6.72
CA LYS A 86 -28.40 -13.97 -7.76
C LYS A 86 -28.60 -12.57 -8.37
N GLU A 87 -29.79 -12.24 -8.83
CA GLU A 87 -30.07 -10.96 -9.50
C GLU A 87 -29.92 -9.74 -8.57
N LYS A 88 -30.12 -9.90 -7.26
CA LYS A 88 -30.04 -8.80 -6.27
C LYS A 88 -28.61 -8.57 -5.75
N TYR A 89 -27.71 -9.54 -5.90
CA TYR A 89 -26.40 -9.52 -5.25
C TYR A 89 -25.23 -9.54 -6.22
N LEU A 90 -25.44 -9.93 -7.48
CA LEU A 90 -24.39 -9.95 -8.49
C LEU A 90 -24.30 -8.62 -9.24
N LEU A 91 -23.06 -8.18 -9.47
CA LEU A 91 -22.79 -6.96 -10.24
C LEU A 91 -22.97 -7.23 -11.73
N LYS A 92 -23.38 -6.19 -12.47
CA LYS A 92 -23.45 -6.24 -13.93
C LYS A 92 -22.08 -5.94 -14.56
N THR A 93 -21.26 -5.13 -13.89
CA THR A 93 -19.91 -4.78 -14.37
C THR A 93 -18.95 -5.95 -14.30
N ASP A 94 -18.23 -6.20 -15.39
CA ASP A 94 -17.12 -7.14 -15.40
C ASP A 94 -15.90 -6.56 -14.65
N LEU A 95 -15.68 -7.07 -13.44
CA LEU A 95 -14.57 -6.66 -12.58
C LEU A 95 -13.24 -7.35 -12.91
N ASN A 96 -13.22 -8.35 -13.81
CA ASN A 96 -12.02 -9.14 -14.07
C ASN A 96 -10.83 -8.30 -14.56
N SER A 97 -11.10 -7.20 -15.26
CA SER A 97 -10.07 -6.26 -15.71
C SER A 97 -9.26 -5.65 -14.55
N LEU A 98 -9.88 -5.47 -13.39
CA LEU A 98 -9.27 -4.84 -12.20
C LEU A 98 -8.29 -5.76 -11.48
N LYS A 99 -8.42 -7.08 -11.67
CA LYS A 99 -7.56 -8.10 -11.05
C LYS A 99 -6.07 -7.87 -11.31
N THR A 100 -5.75 -7.25 -12.45
CA THR A 100 -4.36 -7.04 -12.90
C THR A 100 -3.64 -5.89 -12.19
N SER A 101 -4.35 -5.04 -11.44
CA SER A 101 -3.76 -3.85 -10.82
C SER A 101 -4.03 -3.76 -9.33
N HIS A 102 -3.06 -4.20 -8.52
CA HIS A 102 -3.10 -4.08 -7.07
C HIS A 102 -3.28 -2.63 -6.59
N ARG A 103 -2.54 -1.68 -7.19
CA ARG A 103 -2.64 -0.26 -6.87
C ARG A 103 -4.05 0.29 -7.09
N LEU A 104 -4.70 -0.07 -8.20
CA LEU A 104 -6.09 0.32 -8.45
C LEU A 104 -7.03 -0.31 -7.43
N CYS A 105 -6.86 -1.59 -7.11
CA CYS A 105 -7.67 -2.24 -6.07
C CYS A 105 -7.53 -1.52 -4.72
N TRP A 106 -6.32 -1.16 -4.30
CA TRP A 106 -6.11 -0.41 -3.07
C TRP A 106 -6.69 0.99 -3.09
N PHE A 107 -6.56 1.68 -4.23
CA PHE A 107 -7.22 2.97 -4.42
C PHE A 107 -8.74 2.84 -4.23
N LEU A 108 -9.37 1.87 -4.89
CA LEU A 108 -10.82 1.65 -4.78
C LEU A 108 -11.23 1.28 -3.35
N VAL A 109 -10.50 0.38 -2.68
CA VAL A 109 -10.76 0.01 -1.28
C VAL A 109 -10.75 1.23 -0.37
N ASN A 110 -9.73 2.09 -0.47
CA ASN A 110 -9.64 3.30 0.35
C ASN A 110 -10.74 4.30 0.02
N ARG A 111 -11.05 4.47 -1.27
CA ARG A 111 -12.06 5.43 -1.72
C ARG A 111 -13.46 5.06 -1.28
N PHE A 112 -13.88 3.81 -1.54
CA PHE A 112 -15.16 3.32 -1.04
C PHE A 112 -15.24 3.38 0.48
N SER A 113 -14.14 3.05 1.16
CA SER A 113 -14.15 3.04 2.64
C SER A 113 -14.27 4.42 3.25
N SER A 114 -13.58 5.41 2.69
CA SER A 114 -13.64 6.79 3.17
C SER A 114 -14.98 7.45 2.85
N GLU A 115 -15.47 7.38 1.60
CA GLU A 115 -16.73 8.01 1.20
C GLU A 115 -17.95 7.38 1.90
N HIS A 116 -17.96 6.05 2.06
CA HIS A 116 -19.10 5.32 2.66
C HIS A 116 -18.91 4.97 4.14
N ARG A 117 -17.89 5.54 4.79
CA ARG A 117 -17.59 5.34 6.23
C ARG A 117 -17.52 3.86 6.61
N ILE A 118 -16.88 3.05 5.76
CA ILE A 118 -16.60 1.65 6.04
C ILE A 118 -15.34 1.60 6.90
N SER A 119 -15.50 1.25 8.18
CA SER A 119 -14.39 1.23 9.13
C SER A 119 -13.52 0.00 8.92
N LEU A 120 -12.56 -0.01 8.00
CA LEU A 120 -11.64 -1.16 7.87
C LEU A 120 -10.58 -1.25 8.98
N ILE A 121 -10.50 -0.23 9.83
CA ILE A 121 -9.52 -0.12 10.90
C ILE A 121 -10.07 -0.81 12.15
N THR A 122 -9.44 -1.91 12.56
CA THR A 122 -9.72 -2.53 13.86
C THR A 122 -8.96 -1.75 14.94
N GLY A 123 -9.58 -1.51 16.10
CA GLY A 123 -8.96 -0.76 17.20
C GLY A 123 -7.66 -1.35 17.74
N SER A 124 -7.34 -2.60 17.37
CA SER A 124 -6.00 -3.17 17.55
C SER A 124 -5.05 -2.59 16.51
N ARG A 125 -3.91 -2.05 16.98
CA ARG A 125 -2.78 -1.77 16.10
C ARG A 125 -2.56 -2.96 15.18
N THR A 126 -2.73 -2.71 13.88
CA THR A 126 -2.10 -3.39 12.75
C THR A 126 -2.70 -4.75 12.38
N TYR A 127 -3.41 -4.78 11.24
CA TYR A 127 -3.73 -6.02 10.54
C TYR A 127 -2.51 -6.45 9.73
N LYS A 128 -2.05 -7.69 9.92
CA LYS A 128 -0.67 -8.06 9.60
C LYS A 128 -0.36 -8.18 8.12
N GLN A 129 -1.31 -8.48 7.24
CA GLN A 129 -1.11 -8.49 5.79
C GLN A 129 -2.45 -8.73 5.10
N ILE A 130 -2.65 -8.18 3.90
CA ILE A 130 -3.71 -8.66 3.01
C ILE A 130 -3.04 -9.18 1.76
N HIS A 131 -3.14 -10.47 1.53
CA HIS A 131 -2.43 -11.15 0.45
C HIS A 131 -2.98 -10.83 -0.94
N ASN A 132 -4.27 -10.45 -1.05
CA ASN A 132 -4.93 -10.23 -2.32
C ASN A 132 -5.80 -8.96 -2.32
N PRO A 133 -5.29 -7.85 -2.89
CA PRO A 133 -6.01 -6.59 -2.97
C PRO A 133 -7.33 -6.70 -3.75
N TYR A 134 -7.37 -7.55 -4.78
CA TYR A 134 -8.56 -7.72 -5.61
C TYR A 134 -9.68 -8.45 -4.85
N ILE A 135 -9.38 -9.55 -4.16
CA ILE A 135 -10.35 -10.21 -3.28
C ILE A 135 -10.88 -9.24 -2.23
N PHE A 136 -10.00 -8.42 -1.66
CA PHE A 136 -10.40 -7.46 -0.65
C PHE A 136 -11.26 -6.32 -1.22
N PHE A 137 -10.99 -5.87 -2.43
CA PHE A 137 -11.89 -4.97 -3.16
C PHE A 137 -13.28 -5.62 -3.34
N LEU A 138 -13.35 -6.89 -3.75
CA LEU A 138 -14.63 -7.61 -3.86
C LEU A 138 -15.36 -7.71 -2.52
N VAL A 139 -14.65 -7.85 -1.39
CA VAL A 139 -15.23 -7.79 -0.04
C VAL A 139 -15.94 -6.46 0.19
N ILE A 140 -15.31 -5.33 -0.15
CA ILE A 140 -15.94 -4.01 -0.03
C ILE A 140 -17.25 -3.97 -0.82
N ILE A 141 -17.19 -4.43 -2.06
CA ILE A 141 -18.33 -4.35 -2.97
C ILE A 141 -19.47 -5.26 -2.56
N PHE A 142 -19.21 -6.54 -2.31
CA PHE A 142 -20.27 -7.52 -2.06
C PHE A 142 -20.81 -7.51 -0.63
N ILE A 143 -19.96 -7.22 0.36
CA ILE A 143 -20.32 -7.33 1.78
C ILE A 143 -20.85 -6.01 2.32
N TYR A 144 -20.29 -4.87 1.88
CA TYR A 144 -20.78 -3.56 2.30
C TYR A 144 -21.77 -2.92 1.32
N LYS A 145 -22.28 -3.68 0.34
CA LYS A 145 -23.17 -3.18 -0.72
C LYS A 145 -24.33 -2.31 -0.24
N GLU A 146 -24.93 -2.64 0.90
CA GLU A 146 -26.07 -1.90 1.46
C GLU A 146 -25.65 -0.50 1.90
N LYS A 147 -24.40 -0.32 2.36
CA LYS A 147 -23.82 1.00 2.63
C LYS A 147 -23.43 1.76 1.35
N LEU A 148 -23.27 1.03 0.25
CA LEU A 148 -22.91 1.58 -1.05
C LEU A 148 -24.14 1.97 -1.90
N GLY A 149 -25.36 1.73 -1.43
CA GLY A 149 -26.59 2.06 -2.17
C GLY A 149 -27.10 0.96 -3.11
N GLY A 150 -26.50 -0.24 -3.09
CA GLY A 150 -26.89 -1.37 -3.95
C GLY A 150 -26.10 -1.45 -5.27
N VAL A 151 -26.44 -2.45 -6.10
CA VAL A 151 -25.64 -2.84 -7.28
C VAL A 151 -25.55 -1.73 -8.33
N ASP A 152 -26.65 -1.05 -8.65
CA ASP A 152 -26.66 -0.03 -9.69
C ASP A 152 -25.84 1.22 -9.28
N GLU A 153 -25.87 1.61 -8.00
CA GLU A 153 -25.07 2.71 -7.47
C GLU A 153 -23.57 2.36 -7.46
N ILE A 154 -23.24 1.10 -7.12
CA ILE A 154 -21.86 0.60 -7.17
C ILE A 154 -21.28 0.75 -8.58
N ASP A 155 -22.02 0.35 -9.61
CA ASP A 155 -21.55 0.43 -11.00
C ASP A 155 -21.27 1.88 -11.43
N LEU A 156 -22.13 2.82 -11.01
CA LEU A 156 -21.97 4.24 -11.31
C LEU A 156 -20.73 4.82 -10.59
N VAL A 157 -20.61 4.56 -9.28
CA VAL A 157 -19.51 5.07 -8.44
C VAL A 157 -18.17 4.47 -8.85
N LEU A 158 -18.13 3.18 -9.18
CA LEU A 158 -16.93 2.49 -9.62
C LEU A 158 -16.33 3.14 -10.88
N ASN A 159 -17.16 3.44 -11.87
CA ASN A 159 -16.71 4.08 -13.11
C ASN A 159 -16.12 5.46 -12.85
N LYS A 160 -16.73 6.24 -11.96
CA LYS A 160 -16.21 7.54 -11.52
C LYS A 160 -14.83 7.38 -10.87
N TYR A 161 -14.68 6.49 -9.89
CA TYR A 161 -13.39 6.30 -9.21
C TYR A 161 -12.30 5.78 -10.16
N ILE A 162 -12.64 4.93 -11.12
CA ILE A 162 -11.68 4.49 -12.15
C ILE A 162 -11.22 5.68 -13.00
N ALA A 163 -12.12 6.63 -13.31
CA ALA A 163 -11.75 7.86 -14.01
C ALA A 163 -10.82 8.73 -13.15
N ASP A 164 -11.16 8.98 -11.88
CA ASP A 164 -10.30 9.72 -10.93
C ASP A 164 -8.90 9.10 -10.87
N TYR A 165 -8.80 7.77 -10.78
CA TYR A 165 -7.52 7.07 -10.77
C TYR A 165 -6.66 7.27 -12.03
N ARG A 166 -7.29 7.43 -13.20
CA ARG A 166 -6.57 7.72 -14.45
C ARG A 166 -5.96 9.12 -14.42
N GLU A 167 -6.67 10.11 -13.87
CA GLU A 167 -6.15 11.47 -13.68
C GLU A 167 -4.96 11.48 -12.72
N ILE A 168 -5.10 10.80 -11.58
CA ILE A 168 -4.04 10.60 -10.59
C ILE A 168 -2.76 10.05 -11.22
N LYS A 169 -2.88 9.05 -12.12
CA LYS A 169 -1.72 8.49 -12.82
C LYS A 169 -1.00 9.53 -13.69
N ASN A 170 -1.74 10.40 -14.37
CA ASN A 170 -1.18 11.40 -15.27
C ASN A 170 -0.40 12.50 -14.51
N GLU A 171 -0.89 12.88 -13.33
CA GLU A 171 -0.28 13.91 -12.47
C GLU A 171 0.97 13.44 -11.70
N ARG A 172 1.24 12.12 -11.65
CA ARG A 172 2.19 11.51 -10.69
C ARG A 172 3.60 11.18 -11.15
N LYS A 173 4.02 11.76 -12.27
CA LYS A 173 5.39 11.62 -12.81
C LYS A 173 6.51 11.89 -11.79
N ASN A 174 6.17 12.67 -10.76
CA ASN A 174 7.07 13.15 -9.74
C ASN A 174 7.47 12.13 -8.66
N LEU A 175 6.67 11.09 -8.40
CA LEU A 175 7.01 10.02 -7.44
C LEU A 175 7.75 8.85 -8.12
N GLU A 176 7.48 8.63 -9.41
CA GLU A 176 8.03 7.52 -10.20
C GLU A 176 9.56 7.48 -10.23
N LYS A 177 10.22 8.64 -10.15
CA LYS A 177 11.69 8.73 -10.05
C LYS A 177 12.27 8.00 -8.82
N TYR A 178 11.50 7.90 -7.73
CA TYR A 178 11.98 7.37 -6.45
C TYR A 178 11.42 5.99 -6.13
N ILE A 179 10.22 5.69 -6.59
CA ILE A 179 9.45 4.52 -6.16
C ILE A 179 10.12 3.18 -6.51
N ASN A 180 10.91 3.13 -7.59
CA ASN A 180 11.64 1.92 -8.00
C ASN A 180 12.94 1.69 -7.20
N ASN A 181 13.29 2.59 -6.28
CA ASN A 181 14.46 2.44 -5.44
C ASN A 181 14.08 1.75 -4.11
N LYS A 182 14.67 0.58 -3.86
CA LYS A 182 14.39 -0.22 -2.66
C LYS A 182 14.64 0.56 -1.37
N ASP A 183 15.82 1.16 -1.22
CA ASP A 183 16.18 1.93 -0.03
C ASP A 183 15.22 3.09 0.21
N PHE A 184 14.77 3.77 -0.87
CA PHE A 184 13.77 4.83 -0.78
C PHE A 184 12.45 4.29 -0.24
N THR A 185 11.93 3.20 -0.80
CA THR A 185 10.61 2.67 -0.41
C THR A 185 10.59 2.18 1.03
N GLU A 186 11.59 1.41 1.45
CA GLU A 186 11.72 0.88 2.81
C GLU A 186 11.86 2.00 3.85
N TRP A 187 12.65 3.03 3.52
CA TRP A 187 12.77 4.21 4.36
C TRP A 187 11.46 5.03 4.40
N SER A 188 10.78 5.15 3.26
CA SER A 188 9.60 6.01 3.11
C SER A 188 8.41 5.51 3.90
N VAL A 189 8.18 4.20 3.96
CA VAL A 189 7.10 3.61 4.79
C VAL A 189 7.25 4.05 6.24
N ASN A 190 8.44 3.84 6.81
CA ASN A 190 8.76 4.26 8.16
C ASN A 190 8.66 5.78 8.38
N TYR A 191 9.03 6.57 7.38
CA TYR A 191 8.94 8.02 7.45
C TYR A 191 7.50 8.51 7.44
N ILE A 192 6.66 7.97 6.54
CA ILE A 192 5.23 8.28 6.42
C ILE A 192 4.53 8.00 7.74
N ASP A 193 4.70 6.79 8.28
CA ASP A 193 4.03 6.36 9.52
C ASP A 193 4.40 7.19 10.75
N LYS A 194 5.65 7.70 10.80
CA LYS A 194 6.15 8.50 11.93
C LYS A 194 5.81 9.97 11.82
N ASN A 195 5.81 10.54 10.61
CA ASN A 195 5.78 11.99 10.42
C ASN A 195 4.44 12.49 9.88
N PHE A 196 3.63 11.63 9.26
CA PHE A 196 2.35 12.03 8.71
C PHE A 196 1.19 11.48 9.54
N ARG A 197 0.15 12.31 9.70
CA ARG A 197 -1.04 11.97 10.49
C ARG A 197 -2.18 11.36 9.66
N TYR A 198 -1.97 11.22 8.36
CA TYR A 198 -2.93 10.58 7.46
C TYR A 198 -2.71 9.07 7.48
N SER A 199 -3.77 8.29 7.30
CA SER A 199 -3.66 6.83 7.27
C SER A 199 -4.55 6.26 6.20
N VAL A 200 -3.98 5.34 5.42
CA VAL A 200 -4.70 4.53 4.45
C VAL A 200 -4.72 3.08 4.89
N PHE A 201 -5.63 2.33 4.28
CA PHE A 201 -5.69 0.89 4.37
C PHE A 201 -5.00 0.24 3.14
N PRO A 202 -4.31 -0.89 3.33
CA PRO A 202 -3.91 -1.47 4.60
C PRO A 202 -2.76 -0.67 5.23
N LYS A 203 -2.67 -0.67 6.56
CA LYS A 203 -1.42 -0.32 7.24
C LYS A 203 -0.46 -1.49 7.08
N ILE A 204 0.42 -1.41 6.08
CA ILE A 204 1.38 -2.48 5.77
C ILE A 204 2.57 -2.37 6.73
N HIS A 205 2.93 -3.48 7.38
CA HIS A 205 4.08 -3.58 8.29
C HIS A 205 5.14 -4.59 7.81
N ILE A 206 5.38 -4.71 6.49
CA ILE A 206 6.01 -5.92 5.91
C ILE A 206 7.12 -5.64 4.88
N ASP A 207 8.10 -6.55 4.89
CA ASP A 207 9.48 -6.56 4.36
C ASP A 207 9.71 -6.70 2.84
N THR A 208 8.71 -6.56 1.96
CA THR A 208 8.96 -6.61 0.49
C THR A 208 8.91 -5.25 -0.18
N HIS A 209 9.76 -5.06 -1.19
CA HIS A 209 9.83 -3.82 -1.94
C HIS A 209 8.50 -3.47 -2.63
N GLU A 210 7.85 -4.45 -3.26
CA GLU A 210 6.58 -4.25 -4.00
C GLU A 210 5.46 -3.78 -3.06
N LEU A 211 5.36 -4.37 -1.87
CA LEU A 211 4.34 -3.96 -0.89
C LEU A 211 4.61 -2.55 -0.35
N HIS A 212 5.88 -2.17 -0.16
CA HIS A 212 6.23 -0.80 0.18
C HIS A 212 5.81 0.19 -0.93
N GLN A 213 6.01 -0.16 -2.20
CA GLN A 213 5.56 0.67 -3.32
C GLN A 213 4.04 0.83 -3.31
N GLU A 214 3.32 -0.28 -3.17
CA GLU A 214 1.85 -0.28 -3.10
C GLU A 214 1.34 0.60 -1.96
N TYR A 215 1.92 0.50 -0.77
CA TYR A 215 1.55 1.34 0.38
C TYR A 215 1.76 2.82 0.12
N ILE A 216 2.94 3.20 -0.39
CA ILE A 216 3.27 4.59 -0.69
C ILE A 216 2.30 5.14 -1.75
N TYR A 217 2.01 4.35 -2.79
CA TYR A 217 1.03 4.73 -3.80
C TYR A 217 -0.37 4.88 -3.20
N ALA A 218 -0.85 3.91 -2.44
CA ALA A 218 -2.16 3.98 -1.79
C ALA A 218 -2.29 5.22 -0.90
N TYR A 219 -1.27 5.51 -0.09
CA TYR A 219 -1.22 6.70 0.77
C TYR A 219 -1.41 7.98 -0.03
N PHE A 220 -0.56 8.16 -1.04
CA PHE A 220 -0.59 9.40 -1.80
C PHE A 220 -1.82 9.46 -2.71
N ASP A 221 -2.25 8.34 -3.33
CA ASP A 221 -3.37 8.24 -4.28
C ASP A 221 -4.64 8.76 -3.61
N ASP A 222 -4.92 8.22 -2.43
CA ASP A 222 -6.06 8.62 -1.62
C ASP A 222 -5.92 10.06 -1.10
N LEU A 223 -4.72 10.45 -0.63
CA LEU A 223 -4.47 11.80 -0.11
C LEU A 223 -4.68 12.90 -1.17
N TYR A 224 -4.35 12.64 -2.43
CA TYR A 224 -4.54 13.64 -3.50
C TYR A 224 -6.01 13.98 -3.72
N ILE A 225 -6.87 12.96 -3.78
CA ILE A 225 -8.31 13.18 -3.96
C ILE A 225 -8.92 13.76 -2.69
N TYR A 226 -8.44 13.34 -1.51
CA TYR A 226 -8.94 13.88 -0.25
C TYR A 226 -8.52 15.34 -0.02
N ASN A 227 -7.25 15.67 -0.29
CA ASN A 227 -6.67 16.99 -0.09
C ASN A 227 -5.38 17.16 -0.92
N GLU A 228 -5.53 17.72 -2.12
CA GLU A 228 -4.44 17.96 -3.06
C GLU A 228 -3.29 18.81 -2.46
N GLU A 229 -3.62 19.87 -1.71
CA GLU A 229 -2.62 20.74 -1.09
C GLU A 229 -1.75 19.96 -0.08
N LYS A 230 -2.40 19.14 0.75
CA LYS A 230 -1.71 18.27 1.71
C LYS A 230 -0.88 17.20 1.00
N TYR A 231 -1.38 16.64 -0.09
CA TYR A 231 -0.60 15.73 -0.94
C TYR A 231 0.69 16.39 -1.44
N ILE A 232 0.61 17.60 -2.02
CA ILE A 232 1.78 18.34 -2.52
C ILE A 232 2.78 18.58 -1.38
N ASN A 233 2.28 19.01 -0.22
CA ASN A 233 3.10 19.30 0.95
C ASN A 233 3.81 18.05 1.50
N ASP A 234 3.08 16.95 1.69
CA ASP A 234 3.63 15.71 2.24
C ASP A 234 4.61 15.05 1.26
N LEU A 235 4.31 15.07 -0.05
CA LEU A 235 5.22 14.56 -1.07
C LEU A 235 6.54 15.34 -1.11
N ASN A 236 6.47 16.68 -1.03
CA ASN A 236 7.65 17.53 -1.01
C ASN A 236 8.49 17.33 0.26
N LYS A 237 7.84 17.16 1.42
CA LYS A 237 8.52 16.82 2.68
C LYS A 237 9.24 15.48 2.59
N LEU A 238 8.57 14.45 2.09
CA LEU A 238 9.15 13.11 1.92
C LEU A 238 10.41 13.17 1.03
N LYS A 239 10.33 13.85 -0.12
CA LYS A 239 11.46 14.00 -1.05
C LYS A 239 12.65 14.73 -0.42
N LYS A 240 12.42 15.86 0.25
CA LYS A 240 13.47 16.64 0.91
C LYS A 240 14.15 15.82 2.02
N ALA A 241 13.34 15.14 2.84
CA ALA A 241 13.85 14.30 3.92
C ALA A 241 14.66 13.09 3.37
N TRP A 242 14.21 12.50 2.26
CA TRP A 242 14.97 11.45 1.58
C TRP A 242 16.33 11.94 1.08
N GLN A 243 16.38 13.09 0.39
CA GLN A 243 17.64 13.67 -0.09
C GLN A 243 18.61 13.96 1.07
N GLN A 244 18.11 14.47 2.18
CA GLN A 244 18.91 14.68 3.39
C GLN A 244 19.41 13.35 3.98
N ASN A 245 18.56 12.31 4.01
CA ASN A 245 18.95 10.98 4.47
C ASN A 245 20.08 10.39 3.59
N VAL A 246 19.95 10.47 2.26
CA VAL A 246 21.00 10.04 1.32
C VAL A 246 22.29 10.82 1.55
N PHE A 247 22.21 12.14 1.71
CA PHE A 247 23.37 12.98 2.01
C PHE A 247 24.05 12.56 3.32
N ARG A 248 23.28 12.34 4.40
CA ARG A 248 23.82 11.87 5.70
C ARG A 248 24.49 10.51 5.58
N ARG A 249 23.88 9.57 4.84
CA ARG A 249 24.46 8.24 4.59
C ARG A 249 25.79 8.32 3.83
N LYS A 250 25.85 9.13 2.77
CA LYS A 250 27.08 9.35 1.98
C LYS A 250 28.21 10.01 2.78
N ASN A 251 27.88 10.86 3.75
CA ASN A 251 28.86 11.54 4.59
C ASN A 251 29.07 10.86 5.96
N LYS A 252 28.66 9.59 6.13
CA LYS A 252 28.82 8.87 7.40
C LYS A 252 30.30 8.61 7.73
N ASP A 253 31.09 8.28 6.71
CA ASP A 253 32.51 7.89 6.86
C ASP A 253 33.49 9.07 6.70
N ASN A 254 33.00 10.19 6.16
CA ASN A 254 33.73 11.46 6.14
C ASN A 254 32.74 12.60 6.40
N PRO A 255 32.30 12.78 7.65
CA PRO A 255 31.40 13.87 7.97
C PRO A 255 32.14 15.16 7.67
N LYS A 256 31.73 15.88 6.61
CA LYS A 256 32.00 17.31 6.47
C LYS A 256 31.36 18.00 7.68
N LYS A 257 32.03 17.95 8.83
CA LYS A 257 31.63 18.68 10.03
C LYS A 257 31.74 20.15 9.62
N SER A 258 30.59 20.80 9.51
CA SER A 258 30.57 22.25 9.40
C SER A 258 31.07 22.78 10.73
N TYR A 259 32.35 23.11 10.78
CA TYR A 259 32.94 23.79 11.93
C TYR A 259 32.48 25.24 11.86
N HIS A 260 31.70 25.68 12.83
CA HIS A 260 31.44 27.10 12.98
C HIS A 260 32.73 27.75 13.50
N LEU A 261 33.45 28.42 12.61
CA LEU A 261 34.69 29.12 12.92
C LEU A 261 34.38 30.62 12.97
N PRO A 262 34.06 31.19 14.15
CA PRO A 262 33.75 32.61 14.24
C PRO A 262 34.98 33.43 13.85
N LEU A 263 34.86 34.17 12.75
CA LEU A 263 35.90 35.05 12.24
C LEU A 263 35.62 36.50 12.64
N LYS A 264 36.68 37.27 12.87
CA LYS A 264 36.57 38.74 12.96
C LYS A 264 36.02 39.28 11.62
N LYS A 265 35.26 40.38 11.68
CA LYS A 265 34.58 40.99 10.52
C LYS A 265 35.53 41.24 9.34
N GLU A 266 36.75 41.70 9.59
CA GLU A 266 37.75 41.93 8.55
C GLU A 266 38.28 40.63 7.94
N SER A 267 38.60 39.63 8.76
CA SER A 267 39.05 38.31 8.30
C SER A 267 38.00 37.65 7.40
N LYS A 268 36.71 37.79 7.74
CA LYS A 268 35.61 37.33 6.89
C LYS A 268 35.59 38.05 5.53
N LYS A 269 35.72 39.39 5.52
CA LYS A 269 35.81 40.16 4.26
C LYS A 269 36.97 39.74 3.38
N PHE A 270 38.13 39.43 3.98
CA PHE A 270 39.28 38.95 3.21
C PHE A 270 39.05 37.55 2.64
N LEU A 271 38.43 36.66 3.42
CA LEU A 271 38.06 35.32 2.97
C LEU A 271 37.08 35.37 1.80
N GLU A 272 36.02 36.18 1.90
CA GLU A 272 35.04 36.42 0.82
C GLU A 272 35.71 36.92 -0.46
N LYS A 273 36.61 37.91 -0.36
CA LYS A 273 37.37 38.44 -1.51
C LYS A 273 38.29 37.38 -2.14
N LEU A 274 38.97 36.59 -1.31
CA LEU A 274 39.85 35.51 -1.77
C LEU A 274 39.06 34.39 -2.46
N ALA A 275 37.91 34.01 -1.91
CA ALA A 275 37.00 33.02 -2.50
C ALA A 275 36.51 33.49 -3.87
N HIS A 276 36.04 34.74 -3.95
CA HIS A 276 35.62 35.35 -5.22
C HIS A 276 36.76 35.42 -6.24
N PHE A 277 37.94 35.89 -5.84
CA PHE A 277 39.10 35.99 -6.74
C PHE A 277 39.56 34.63 -7.26
N LYS A 278 39.55 33.59 -6.42
CA LYS A 278 39.96 32.23 -6.78
C LYS A 278 38.85 31.38 -7.42
N ASN A 279 37.62 31.91 -7.50
CA ASN A 279 36.42 31.21 -7.98
C ASN A 279 36.21 29.83 -7.29
N ILE A 280 36.39 29.79 -5.97
CA ILE A 280 36.19 28.61 -5.13
C ILE A 280 35.42 28.99 -3.86
N SER A 281 34.92 27.99 -3.12
CA SER A 281 34.19 28.25 -1.88
C SER A 281 35.10 28.79 -0.76
N GLU A 282 34.55 29.58 0.17
CA GLU A 282 35.28 30.06 1.37
C GLU A 282 35.89 28.90 2.18
N THR A 283 35.19 27.77 2.26
CA THR A 283 35.68 26.54 2.91
C THR A 283 36.92 25.99 2.20
N GLU A 284 36.91 25.91 0.87
CA GLU A 284 38.09 25.44 0.11
C GLU A 284 39.27 26.41 0.22
N VAL A 285 39.01 27.71 0.32
CA VAL A 285 40.07 28.69 0.61
C VAL A 285 40.70 28.40 1.97
N LEU A 286 39.88 28.22 3.02
CA LEU A 286 40.36 27.89 4.36
C LEU A 286 41.15 26.58 4.39
N GLU A 287 40.64 25.52 3.76
CA GLU A 287 41.35 24.23 3.69
C GLU A 287 42.71 24.37 2.99
N LYS A 288 42.78 25.12 1.89
CA LYS A 288 44.06 25.39 1.20
C LYS A 288 45.02 26.19 2.09
N LEU A 289 44.56 27.26 2.72
CA LEU A 289 45.39 28.09 3.59
C LEU A 289 45.91 27.29 4.80
N ILE A 290 45.07 26.47 5.43
CA ILE A 290 45.47 25.61 6.55
C ILE A 290 46.52 24.59 6.09
N ASN A 291 46.30 23.94 4.95
CA ASN A 291 47.25 22.96 4.41
C ASN A 291 48.58 23.61 3.97
N GLU A 292 48.53 24.80 3.38
CA GLU A 292 49.72 25.58 3.00
C GLU A 292 50.52 25.98 4.25
N ALA A 293 49.85 26.51 5.28
CA ALA A 293 50.48 26.87 6.54
C ALA A 293 51.08 25.64 7.24
N TYR A 294 50.32 24.54 7.34
CA TYR A 294 50.79 23.29 7.93
C TYR A 294 52.04 22.75 7.23
N LYS A 295 52.03 22.68 5.89
CA LYS A 295 53.21 22.22 5.13
C LYS A 295 54.42 23.13 5.33
N LYS A 296 54.19 24.45 5.35
CA LYS A 296 55.27 25.44 5.47
C LYS A 296 55.90 25.46 6.86
N GLU A 297 55.08 25.31 7.90
CA GLU A 297 55.50 25.53 9.29
C GLU A 297 55.80 24.23 10.04
N MET A 298 55.16 23.13 9.67
CA MET A 298 55.18 21.87 10.43
C MET A 298 55.84 20.70 9.70
N CYS A 299 56.20 20.82 8.42
CA CYS A 299 56.87 19.76 7.65
C CYS A 299 58.27 20.17 7.18
N ASN A 300 59.20 19.21 7.09
CA ASN A 300 60.50 19.39 6.41
C ASN A 300 60.37 19.38 4.87
N GLU A 301 61.47 19.66 4.19
CA GLU A 301 61.60 19.66 2.72
C GLU A 301 61.18 18.35 2.04
N LYS A 302 61.08 17.24 2.79
CA LYS A 302 60.60 15.93 2.32
C LYS A 302 59.11 15.69 2.62
N GLY A 303 58.38 16.69 3.13
CA GLY A 303 56.96 16.61 3.45
C GLY A 303 56.62 15.82 4.71
N LYS A 304 57.62 15.43 5.53
CA LYS A 304 57.38 14.75 6.81
C LYS A 304 57.24 15.78 7.93
N ALA A 305 56.30 15.55 8.84
CA ALA A 305 56.12 16.38 10.03
C ALA A 305 57.44 16.43 10.83
N ASN A 306 57.82 17.62 11.28
CA ASN A 306 59.02 17.84 12.10
C ASN A 306 58.82 17.46 13.58
N TYR A 307 57.64 16.92 13.92
CA TYR A 307 57.22 16.53 15.26
C TYR A 307 56.57 15.15 15.22
#